data_AF-A0A9E0TND1-F1
#
_entry.id   AF-A0A9E0TND1-F1
#
_cell.length_a   1.000
_cell.length_b   1.000
_cell.length_c   1.000
_cell.angle_alpha   90.00
_cell.angle_beta   90.00
_cell.angle_gamma   90.00
#
_symmetry.space_group_name_H-M   'P 1'
#
loop_
_entity.id
_entity.type
_entity.pdbx_description
1 polymer ?
#
loop_
_entity_poly.entity_id
_entity_poly.type
_entity_poly.pdbx_seq_one_letter_code
_entity_poly.pdbx_strand_id
1 'polypeptide(L)'
;MRPTSTNAFVNQFLVYTLLAMGLSGTIGLSTVWMRHQISLTANANRALDARIVEVQRHIAEATTAIEGEQDTAILLQRNSQWRLGLVPPSQAQVVHVTEDAVNHLAVKRDRGLFGDTAVSITLPLATTGRR
;
A
#
# COMPACT_ATOMS: atom_id res chain seq x y z
N MET A 1 -62.18 18.91 39.48
CA MET A 1 -61.62 17.57 39.15
C MET A 1 -60.34 17.75 38.36
N ARG A 2 -59.17 17.36 38.89
CA ARG A 2 -57.91 17.28 38.14
C ARG A 2 -57.14 16.01 38.51
N PRO A 3 -57.41 14.87 37.85
CA PRO A 3 -56.57 13.68 37.93
C PRO A 3 -55.69 13.59 36.67
N THR A 4 -54.80 14.56 36.43
CA THR A 4 -54.03 14.62 35.16
C THR A 4 -52.51 14.61 35.36
N SER A 5 -51.99 14.96 36.55
CA SER A 5 -50.55 15.03 36.81
C SER A 5 -49.90 13.67 37.03
N THR A 6 -50.52 12.79 37.81
CA THR A 6 -49.95 11.47 38.16
C THR A 6 -49.80 10.57 36.93
N ASN A 7 -50.81 10.52 36.05
CA ASN A 7 -50.77 9.71 34.83
C ASN A 7 -49.72 10.20 33.84
N ALA A 8 -49.51 11.52 33.74
CA ALA A 8 -48.48 12.10 32.89
C ALA A 8 -47.06 11.77 33.40
N PHE A 9 -46.83 11.86 34.71
CA PHE A 9 -45.55 11.50 35.32
C PHE A 9 -45.23 10.01 35.16
N VAL A 10 -46.20 9.14 35.41
CA VAL A 10 -46.02 7.68 35.26
C VAL A 10 -45.74 7.32 33.80
N ASN A 11 -46.47 7.90 32.84
CA ASN A 11 -46.21 7.68 31.41
C ASN A 11 -44.81 8.14 31.02
N GLN A 12 -44.39 9.33 31.47
CA GLN A 12 -43.06 9.87 31.18
C GLN A 12 -41.94 9.02 31.81
N PHE A 13 -42.12 8.57 33.05
CA PHE A 13 -41.18 7.69 33.73
C PHE A 13 -41.03 6.35 33.00
N LEU A 14 -42.15 5.77 32.55
CA LEU A 14 -42.19 4.51 31.79
C LEU A 14 -41.49 4.65 30.44
N VAL A 15 -41.72 5.76 29.72
CA VAL A 15 -41.02 6.07 28.46
C VAL A 15 -39.51 6.20 28.67
N TYR A 16 -39.06 6.91 29.71
CA TYR A 16 -37.62 7.06 29.96
C TYR A 16 -36.95 5.76 30.37
N THR A 17 -37.61 4.91 31.16
CA THR A 17 -37.06 3.59 31.52
C THR A 17 -37.00 2.66 30.31
N LEU A 18 -38.01 2.68 29.44
CA LEU A 18 -37.99 1.92 28.19
C LEU A 18 -36.85 2.39 27.27
N LEU A 19 -36.66 3.71 27.16
CA LEU A 19 -35.58 4.29 26.38
C LEU A 19 -34.22 3.92 26.96
N ALA A 20 -34.04 4.01 28.28
CA ALA A 20 -32.80 3.63 28.96
C ALA A 20 -32.47 2.14 28.74
N MET A 21 -33.48 1.26 28.81
CA MET A 21 -33.32 -0.17 28.56
C MET A 21 -32.93 -0.45 27.10
N GLY A 22 -33.57 0.24 26.15
CA GLY A 22 -33.25 0.14 24.72
C GLY A 22 -31.83 0.63 24.40
N LEU A 23 -31.44 1.79 24.93
CA LEU A 23 -30.10 2.36 24.75
C LEU A 23 -29.01 1.49 25.38
N SER A 24 -29.26 0.89 26.54
CA SER A 24 -28.33 -0.06 27.14
C SER A 24 -28.14 -1.30 26.26
N GLY A 25 -29.22 -1.78 25.61
CA GLY A 25 -29.16 -2.91 24.69
C GLY A 25 -28.33 -2.61 23.44
N THR A 26 -28.49 -1.44 22.83
CA THR A 26 -27.72 -1.07 21.63
C THR A 26 -26.24 -0.90 21.92
N ILE A 27 -25.87 -0.30 23.07
CA ILE A 27 -24.46 -0.13 23.48
C ILE A 27 -23.76 -1.50 23.61
N GLY A 28 -24.45 -2.48 24.22
CA GLY A 28 -23.92 -3.85 24.34
C GLY A 28 -23.65 -4.48 22.97
N LEU A 29 -24.61 -4.40 22.06
CA LEU A 29 -24.48 -4.95 20.71
C LEU A 29 -23.38 -4.24 19.91
N SER A 30 -23.31 -2.91 19.98
CA SER A 30 -22.26 -2.11 19.33
C SER A 30 -20.86 -2.49 19.81
N THR A 31 -20.70 -2.76 21.11
CA THR A 31 -19.40 -3.13 21.70
C THR A 31 -18.93 -4.50 21.18
N VAL A 32 -19.83 -5.49 21.13
CA VAL A 32 -19.51 -6.83 20.60
C VAL A 32 -19.20 -6.75 19.11
N TRP A 33 -20.01 -6.01 18.34
CA TRP A 33 -19.78 -5.78 16.92
C TRP A 33 -18.41 -5.14 16.67
N MET A 34 -18.07 -4.09 17.42
CA MET A 34 -16.79 -3.39 17.28
C MET A 34 -15.61 -4.31 17.62
N ARG A 35 -15.72 -5.13 18.66
CA ARG A 35 -14.70 -6.15 18.97
C ARG A 35 -14.52 -7.16 17.83
N HIS A 36 -15.60 -7.57 17.19
CA HIS A 36 -15.54 -8.47 16.04
C HIS A 36 -14.84 -7.80 14.86
N GLN A 37 -15.21 -6.55 14.55
CA GLN A 37 -14.55 -5.76 13.49
C GLN A 37 -13.06 -5.58 13.75
N ILE A 38 -12.65 -5.22 14.97
CA ILE A 38 -11.23 -5.12 15.35
C ILE A 38 -10.50 -6.44 15.10
N SER A 39 -11.12 -7.58 15.42
CA SER A 39 -10.50 -8.90 15.22
C SER A 39 -10.31 -9.22 13.74
N LEU A 40 -11.30 -8.92 12.89
CA LEU A 40 -11.19 -9.10 11.45
C LEU A 40 -10.11 -8.19 10.86
N THR A 41 -10.11 -6.91 11.23
CA THR A 41 -9.11 -5.94 10.77
C THR A 41 -7.71 -6.31 11.23
N ALA A 42 -7.54 -6.75 12.48
CA ALA A 42 -6.23 -7.18 12.98
C ALA A 42 -5.70 -8.41 12.22
N ASN A 43 -6.56 -9.37 11.88
CA ASN A 43 -6.16 -10.52 11.08
C ASN A 43 -5.79 -10.13 9.65
N ALA A 44 -6.58 -9.23 9.03
CA ALA A 44 -6.23 -8.70 7.72
C ALA A 44 -4.89 -7.96 7.74
N ASN A 45 -4.64 -7.16 8.79
CA ASN A 45 -3.38 -6.44 8.95
C ASN A 45 -2.20 -7.40 9.10
N ARG A 46 -2.31 -8.43 9.95
CA ARG A 46 -1.28 -9.47 10.09
C ARG A 46 -0.99 -10.19 8.79
N ALA A 47 -2.03 -10.45 7.98
CA ALA A 47 -1.86 -11.08 6.67
C ALA A 47 -1.11 -10.19 5.67
N LEU A 48 -1.36 -8.87 5.71
CA LEU A 48 -0.62 -7.89 4.92
C LEU A 48 0.84 -7.77 5.40
N ASP A 49 1.06 -7.69 6.71
CA ASP A 49 2.41 -7.65 7.30
C ASP A 49 3.23 -8.88 6.88
N ALA A 50 2.65 -10.08 6.91
CA ALA A 50 3.31 -11.30 6.47
C ALA A 50 3.69 -11.25 4.98
N ARG A 51 2.82 -10.68 4.13
CA ARG A 51 3.12 -10.50 2.70
C ARG A 51 4.23 -9.48 2.47
N ILE A 52 4.28 -8.41 3.24
CA ILE A 52 5.35 -7.40 3.15
C ILE A 52 6.70 -8.05 3.46
N VAL A 53 6.79 -8.81 4.55
CA VAL A 53 8.03 -9.51 4.93
C VAL A 53 8.47 -10.46 3.83
N GLU A 54 7.53 -11.19 3.23
CA GLU A 54 7.85 -12.12 2.14
C GLU A 54 8.35 -11.40 0.88
N VAL A 55 7.71 -10.30 0.48
CA VAL A 55 8.16 -9.48 -0.65
C VAL A 55 9.53 -8.88 -0.37
N GLN A 56 9.77 -8.39 0.85
CA GLN A 56 11.08 -7.86 1.24
C GLN A 56 12.18 -8.93 1.17
N ARG A 57 11.87 -10.16 1.60
CA ARG A 57 12.78 -11.30 1.48
C ARG A 57 13.11 -11.58 0.01
N HIS A 58 12.11 -11.64 -0.85
CA HIS A 58 12.32 -11.83 -2.28
C HIS A 58 13.12 -10.69 -2.93
N ILE A 59 12.91 -9.45 -2.53
CA ILE A 59 13.72 -8.32 -2.98
C ILE A 59 15.16 -8.50 -2.53
N ALA A 60 15.41 -8.83 -1.26
CA ALA A 60 16.76 -9.04 -0.75
C ALA A 60 17.47 -10.20 -1.48
N GLU A 61 16.78 -11.31 -1.74
CA GLU A 61 17.29 -12.44 -2.51
C GLU A 61 17.64 -12.03 -3.95
N ALA A 62 16.74 -11.32 -4.63
CA ALA A 62 16.97 -10.86 -5.99
C ALA A 62 18.10 -9.84 -6.06
N THR A 63 18.17 -8.89 -5.12
CA THR A 63 19.26 -7.93 -5.02
C THR A 63 20.59 -8.63 -4.79
N THR A 64 20.65 -9.61 -3.89
CA THR A 64 21.87 -10.39 -3.63
C THR A 64 22.32 -11.16 -4.87
N ALA A 65 21.39 -11.76 -5.62
CA ALA A 65 21.71 -12.41 -6.88
C ALA A 65 22.27 -11.41 -7.90
N ILE A 66 21.57 -10.28 -8.11
CA ILE A 66 22.02 -9.22 -9.02
C ILE A 66 23.41 -8.71 -8.63
N GLU A 67 23.66 -8.43 -7.36
CA GLU A 67 24.96 -7.97 -6.87
C GLU A 67 26.05 -9.03 -7.11
N GLY A 68 25.73 -10.31 -6.90
CA GLY A 68 26.64 -11.41 -7.22
C GLY A 68 26.99 -11.48 -8.72
N GLU A 69 25.99 -11.39 -9.59
CA GLU A 69 26.19 -11.40 -11.04
C GLU A 69 26.88 -10.12 -11.58
N GLN A 70 26.70 -8.97 -10.91
CA GLN A 70 27.32 -7.69 -11.26
C GLN A 70 28.76 -7.56 -10.75
N ASP A 71 29.26 -8.51 -9.96
CA ASP A 71 30.65 -8.49 -9.52
C ASP A 71 31.59 -8.49 -10.74
N THR A 72 32.54 -7.57 -10.72
CA THR A 72 33.50 -7.36 -11.81
C THR A 72 34.31 -8.63 -12.09
N ALA A 73 34.61 -9.42 -11.05
CA ALA A 73 35.30 -10.69 -11.21
C ALA A 73 34.47 -11.71 -12.03
N ILE A 74 33.16 -11.81 -11.74
CA ILE A 74 32.24 -12.68 -12.48
C ILE A 74 32.05 -12.18 -13.91
N LEU A 75 31.91 -10.87 -14.10
CA LEU A 75 31.78 -10.28 -15.43
C LEU A 75 33.02 -10.52 -16.31
N LEU A 76 34.22 -10.39 -15.75
CA LEU A 76 35.48 -10.71 -16.46
C LEU A 76 35.60 -12.19 -16.77
N GLN A 77 35.20 -13.06 -15.83
CA GLN A 77 35.16 -14.50 -16.06
C GLN A 77 34.19 -14.86 -17.19
N ARG A 78 32.97 -14.32 -17.20
CA ARG A 78 31.98 -14.53 -18.27
C ARG A 78 32.46 -14.00 -19.63
N ASN A 79 33.08 -12.82 -19.64
CA ASN A 79 33.69 -12.24 -20.84
C ASN A 79 34.73 -13.18 -21.47
N SER A 80 35.59 -13.81 -20.66
CA SER A 80 36.56 -14.79 -21.15
C SER A 80 35.93 -16.10 -21.62
N GLN A 81 34.95 -16.63 -20.86
CA GLN A 81 34.24 -17.88 -21.20
C GLN A 81 33.46 -17.78 -22.50
N TRP A 82 32.76 -16.66 -22.71
CA TRP A 82 31.93 -16.44 -23.89
C TRP A 82 32.68 -15.72 -25.02
N ARG A 83 33.96 -15.40 -24.82
CA ARG A 83 34.82 -14.70 -25.79
C ARG A 83 34.17 -13.41 -26.31
N LEU A 84 33.57 -12.64 -25.40
CA LEU A 84 32.85 -11.41 -25.78
C LEU A 84 33.80 -10.28 -26.20
N GLY A 85 35.10 -10.39 -25.91
CA GLY A 85 36.11 -9.43 -26.32
C GLY A 85 35.93 -8.05 -25.67
N LEU A 86 35.19 -7.98 -24.56
CA LEU A 86 34.92 -6.75 -23.85
C LEU A 86 36.21 -6.29 -23.16
N VAL A 87 36.54 -5.01 -23.31
CA VAL A 87 37.73 -4.39 -22.72
C VAL A 87 37.26 -3.47 -21.58
N PRO A 88 37.99 -3.39 -20.45
CA PRO A 88 37.67 -2.43 -19.40
C PRO A 88 37.58 -1.01 -19.98
N PRO A 89 36.58 -0.20 -19.55
CA PRO A 89 36.40 1.15 -20.07
C PRO A 89 37.62 2.01 -19.76
N SER A 90 38.04 2.82 -20.73
CA SER A 90 39.16 3.76 -20.54
C SER A 90 38.70 4.96 -19.73
N GLN A 91 39.60 5.61 -18.98
CA GLN A 91 39.24 6.77 -18.13
C GLN A 91 38.57 7.92 -18.92
N ALA A 92 38.86 8.04 -20.22
CA ALA A 92 38.20 9.01 -21.10
C ALA A 92 36.70 8.72 -21.35
N GLN A 93 36.26 7.48 -21.13
CA GLN A 93 34.85 7.06 -21.23
C GLN A 93 34.11 7.14 -19.88
N VAL A 94 34.84 7.34 -18.78
CA VAL A 94 34.27 7.39 -17.43
C VAL A 94 33.89 8.83 -17.10
N VAL A 95 32.60 9.15 -17.24
CA VAL A 95 32.05 10.43 -16.78
C VAL A 95 31.89 10.38 -15.27
N HIS A 96 32.67 11.19 -14.56
CA HIS A 96 32.58 11.32 -13.12
C HIS A 96 31.44 12.29 -12.78
N VAL A 97 30.43 11.80 -12.07
CA VAL A 97 29.32 12.65 -11.60
C VAL A 97 29.76 13.34 -10.32
N THR A 98 29.87 14.66 -10.34
CA THR A 98 30.26 15.50 -9.19
C THR A 98 29.10 15.83 -8.25
N GLU A 99 27.86 15.56 -8.67
CA GLU A 99 26.64 15.78 -7.89
C GLU A 99 26.28 14.54 -7.05
N ASP A 100 25.24 14.65 -6.21
CA ASP A 100 24.70 13.53 -5.43
C ASP A 100 24.33 12.36 -6.37
N ALA A 101 25.19 11.34 -6.37
CA ALA A 101 25.11 10.19 -7.26
C ALA A 101 23.78 9.43 -7.12
N VAL A 102 23.19 9.42 -5.91
CA VAL A 102 21.93 8.73 -5.63
C VAL A 102 20.79 9.42 -6.37
N ASN A 103 20.71 10.75 -6.28
CA ASN A 103 19.66 11.52 -6.91
C ASN A 103 19.79 11.50 -8.44
N HIS A 104 21.02 11.58 -8.96
CA HIS A 104 21.29 11.46 -10.39
C HIS A 104 20.92 10.07 -10.95
N LEU A 105 21.22 8.99 -10.22
CA LEU A 105 20.83 7.63 -10.61
C LEU A 105 19.31 7.42 -10.52
N ALA A 106 18.64 7.96 -9.50
CA ALA A 106 17.19 7.91 -9.38
C ALA A 106 16.51 8.61 -10.56
N VAL A 107 16.93 9.84 -10.88
CA VAL A 107 16.42 10.59 -12.06
C VAL A 107 16.67 9.84 -13.36
N LYS A 108 17.86 9.23 -13.55
CA LYS A 108 18.16 8.42 -14.74
C LYS A 108 17.26 7.19 -14.83
N ARG A 109 17.02 6.49 -13.71
CA ARG A 109 16.15 5.31 -13.65
C ARG A 109 14.71 5.68 -14.00
N ASP A 110 14.21 6.76 -13.42
CA ASP A 110 12.83 7.18 -13.59
C ASP A 110 12.56 7.72 -15.01
N ARG A 111 13.58 8.33 -15.66
CA ARG A 111 13.50 8.76 -17.06
C ARG A 111 13.26 7.60 -18.03
N GLY A 112 13.73 6.39 -17.71
CA GLY A 112 13.48 5.17 -18.50
C GLY A 112 12.11 4.54 -18.25
N LEU A 113 11.50 4.78 -17.08
CA LEU A 113 10.19 4.21 -16.70
C LEU A 113 9.01 5.00 -17.28
N PHE A 114 9.17 6.31 -17.51
CA PHE A 114 8.12 7.19 -18.05
C PHE A 114 8.40 7.67 -19.48
N GLY A 115 9.46 7.16 -20.12
CA GLY A 115 9.94 7.62 -21.43
C GLY A 115 9.31 6.93 -22.64
N ASP A 116 8.63 5.79 -22.47
CA ASP A 116 8.01 5.07 -23.59
C ASP A 116 6.52 5.39 -23.70
N THR A 117 6.24 6.33 -24.61
CA THR A 117 4.93 6.67 -25.19
C THR A 117 3.80 6.82 -24.17
N ALA A 118 3.54 8.05 -23.73
CA ALA A 118 2.19 8.44 -23.36
C ALA A 118 1.29 8.23 -24.59
N VAL A 119 0.74 7.01 -24.74
CA VAL A 119 -0.36 6.77 -25.65
C VAL A 119 -1.51 7.59 -25.07
N SER A 120 -1.76 8.74 -25.67
CA SER A 120 -2.95 9.54 -25.43
C SER A 120 -4.15 8.70 -25.85
N ILE A 121 -4.67 7.88 -24.94
CA ILE A 121 -5.92 7.15 -25.16
C ILE A 121 -7.03 8.19 -25.04
N THR A 122 -7.42 8.77 -26.18
CA THR A 122 -8.63 9.56 -26.30
C THR A 122 -9.80 8.60 -26.11
N LEU A 123 -10.29 8.49 -24.88
CA LEU A 123 -11.52 7.78 -24.57
C LEU A 123 -12.69 8.65 -25.03
N PRO A 124 -13.49 8.24 -26.03
CA PRO A 124 -14.74 8.94 -26.32
C PRO A 124 -15.66 8.71 -25.12
N LEU A 125 -15.97 9.78 -24.38
CA LEU A 125 -17.08 9.76 -23.42
C LEU A 125 -18.37 9.60 -24.22
N ALA A 126 -18.82 8.36 -24.37
CA ALA A 126 -20.21 8.08 -24.73
C ALA A 126 -21.07 8.49 -23.53
N THR A 127 -21.51 9.75 -23.52
CA THR A 127 -22.59 10.18 -22.64
C THR A 127 -23.90 9.57 -23.16
N THR A 128 -24.12 8.30 -22.82
CA THR A 128 -25.45 7.68 -22.88
C THR A 128 -26.29 8.30 -21.78
N GLY A 129 -27.16 9.24 -22.18
CA GLY A 129 -28.00 10.00 -21.26
C GLY A 129 -29.07 9.18 -20.55
N ARG A 130 -29.65 9.78 -19.49
CA ARG A 130 -31.04 9.55 -19.09
C ARG A 130 -31.49 10.57 -18.02
N ARG A 131 -32.34 11.51 -18.44
CA ARG A 131 -33.62 11.95 -17.84
C ARG A 131 -33.87 13.43 -18.07
#